data_AF-A0AB33SSD2-F1
#
_entry.id   AF-A0AB33SSD2-F1
#
_cell.length_a   1.000
_cell.length_b   1.000
_cell.length_c   1.000
_cell.angle_alpha   90.00
_cell.angle_beta   90.00
_cell.angle_gamma   90.00
#
_symmetry.space_group_name_H-M   'P 1'
#
loop_
_entity.id
_entity.type
_entity.pdbx_description
1 polymer ?
#
loop_
_entity_poly.entity_id
_entity_poly.type
_entity_poly.pdbx_seq_one_letter_code
_entity_poly.pdbx_strand_id
1 'polypeptide(L)'
;MIYKNDKTFRNLEIFGDSGSGAYLYDNKLEKWVLVGTTHGIASVNGDQLTWITKYNDKLVSELKDTYSHKINLNGNNVTIKNTDITLHQNNADTTGTQEKITKDKDIVFTNGGNVLFKDNLDFGSGGIIFDEGHEYNINGQRFTFKGAGIDIGKESIVNWNALYSSDDVLHKIGPGTLNVQKKQGANIKIGEGNVILNEEGTFNNIYLASGNGKVILNKDNSLGNDQYAGIFFTKRGGTLDLNGHNQTFTRIAATDDGTTITNSDTKKEAVLAINNEDSYIYHGNINGNIKLTHNINSQDKKTNAKLILDGSVNTKNDVEVSNASLTM
;
A
#
# COMPACT_ATOMS: atom_id res chain seq x y z
N MET A 1 0.69 25.32 -23.88
CA MET A 1 -0.39 24.79 -24.75
C MET A 1 -1.62 25.65 -24.49
N ILE A 2 -2.53 25.77 -25.44
CA ILE A 2 -3.77 26.54 -25.23
C ILE A 2 -4.92 25.64 -25.68
N TYR A 3 -5.99 25.57 -24.89
CA TYR A 3 -7.23 24.91 -25.32
C TYR A 3 -8.44 25.83 -25.11
N LYS A 4 -9.52 25.43 -25.74
CA LYS A 4 -10.85 25.99 -25.59
C LYS A 4 -11.78 24.86 -25.20
N ASN A 5 -12.63 25.10 -24.21
CA ASN A 5 -13.62 24.13 -23.78
C ASN A 5 -14.62 23.78 -24.89
N ASP A 6 -15.11 22.54 -24.87
CA ASP A 6 -16.19 22.09 -25.75
C ASP A 6 -17.46 22.93 -25.53
N LYS A 7 -18.31 23.00 -26.56
CA LYS A 7 -19.55 23.77 -26.50
C LYS A 7 -20.73 23.00 -25.88
N THR A 8 -20.64 21.68 -25.80
CA THR A 8 -21.72 20.79 -25.33
C THR A 8 -21.52 20.44 -23.87
N PHE A 9 -20.34 19.92 -23.51
CA PHE A 9 -19.97 19.68 -22.11
C PHE A 9 -18.90 20.69 -21.69
N ARG A 10 -19.38 21.80 -21.10
CA ARG A 10 -18.56 22.99 -20.87
C ARG A 10 -18.33 23.22 -19.39
N ASN A 11 -17.09 23.05 -18.95
CA ASN A 11 -16.64 23.50 -17.63
C ASN A 11 -15.53 24.55 -17.83
N LEU A 12 -15.87 25.82 -17.62
CA LEU A 12 -14.91 26.91 -17.78
C LEU A 12 -13.98 26.99 -16.57
N GLU A 13 -12.71 27.26 -16.82
CA GLU A 13 -11.74 27.45 -15.75
C GLU A 13 -11.96 28.79 -15.04
N ILE A 14 -11.79 28.77 -13.72
CA ILE A 14 -11.99 29.91 -12.82
C ILE A 14 -10.75 30.16 -11.95
N PHE A 15 -10.77 31.26 -11.20
CA PHE A 15 -9.79 31.49 -10.15
C PHE A 15 -9.89 30.38 -9.11
N GLY A 16 -8.76 29.73 -8.83
CA GLY A 16 -8.69 28.49 -8.04
C GLY A 16 -8.23 27.29 -8.86
N ASP A 17 -8.45 27.28 -10.18
CA ASP A 17 -8.01 26.18 -11.04
C ASP A 17 -6.53 26.28 -11.46
N SER A 18 -5.86 27.39 -11.17
CA SER A 18 -4.43 27.55 -11.42
C SER A 18 -3.63 26.45 -10.72
N GLY A 19 -2.77 25.75 -11.46
CA GLY A 19 -1.99 24.61 -10.96
C GLY A 19 -2.67 23.24 -11.14
N SER A 20 -3.96 23.18 -11.50
CA SER A 20 -4.65 21.91 -11.82
C SER A 20 -3.99 21.19 -13.00
N GLY A 21 -4.03 19.86 -13.00
CA GLY A 21 -3.42 19.04 -14.05
C GLY A 21 -4.23 19.04 -15.34
N ALA A 22 -3.57 19.28 -16.47
CA ALA A 22 -4.14 19.12 -17.80
C ALA A 22 -3.69 17.78 -18.40
N TYR A 23 -4.64 16.98 -18.88
CA TYR A 23 -4.39 15.63 -19.38
C TYR A 23 -4.79 15.50 -20.84
N LEU A 24 -4.04 14.69 -21.59
CA LEU A 24 -4.42 14.21 -22.91
C LEU A 24 -4.33 12.68 -22.94
N TYR A 25 -5.12 12.05 -23.80
CA TYR A 25 -5.01 10.62 -24.05
C TYR A 25 -4.05 10.38 -25.22
N ASP A 26 -2.98 9.63 -24.98
CA ASP A 26 -2.02 9.23 -26.00
C ASP A 26 -2.51 7.96 -26.70
N ASN A 27 -2.93 8.08 -27.96
CA ASN A 27 -3.45 6.96 -28.73
C ASN A 27 -2.42 5.86 -29.06
N LYS A 28 -1.11 6.14 -28.94
CA LYS A 28 -0.06 5.13 -29.17
C LYS A 28 0.28 4.37 -27.90
N LEU A 29 0.28 5.07 -26.76
CA LEU A 29 0.54 4.49 -25.44
C LEU A 29 -0.74 3.96 -24.76
N GLU A 30 -1.90 4.23 -25.35
CA GLU A 30 -3.24 3.87 -24.87
C GLU A 30 -3.50 4.31 -23.42
N LYS A 31 -2.96 5.47 -23.03
CA LYS A 31 -3.07 5.97 -21.65
C LYS A 31 -3.21 7.48 -21.57
N TRP A 32 -3.78 7.94 -20.45
CA TRP A 32 -3.79 9.35 -20.08
C TRP A 32 -2.38 9.80 -19.65
N VAL A 33 -1.96 10.96 -20.13
CA VAL A 33 -0.68 11.59 -19.77
C VAL A 33 -0.91 13.02 -19.29
N LEU A 34 -0.16 13.42 -18.27
CA LEU A 34 -0.15 14.81 -17.79
C LEU A 34 0.69 15.64 -18.77
N VAL A 35 0.06 16.61 -19.44
CA VAL A 35 0.74 17.47 -20.42
C VAL A 35 1.21 18.79 -19.84
N GLY A 36 0.75 19.14 -18.64
CA GLY A 36 1.11 20.36 -17.95
C GLY A 36 0.13 20.73 -16.85
N THR A 37 0.26 21.95 -16.35
CA THR A 37 -0.63 22.53 -15.35
C THR A 37 -1.26 23.83 -15.84
N THR A 38 -2.49 24.09 -15.40
CA THR A 38 -3.23 25.31 -15.73
C THR A 38 -2.45 26.54 -15.26
N HIS A 39 -2.11 27.41 -16.21
CA HIS A 39 -1.36 28.65 -15.97
C HIS A 39 -2.32 29.82 -15.75
N GLY A 40 -3.35 29.93 -16.58
CA GLY A 40 -4.29 31.03 -16.53
C GLY A 40 -5.30 31.00 -17.67
N ILE A 41 -6.22 31.96 -17.64
CA ILE A 41 -7.31 32.09 -18.60
C ILE A 41 -7.21 33.43 -19.33
N ALA A 42 -7.66 33.45 -20.57
CA ALA A 42 -7.82 34.66 -21.37
C ALA A 42 -9.17 34.64 -22.07
N SER A 43 -9.76 35.81 -22.33
CA SER A 43 -10.97 35.92 -23.15
C SER A 43 -10.62 36.47 -24.52
N VAL A 44 -10.97 35.75 -25.59
CA VAL A 44 -10.75 36.14 -26.98
C VAL A 44 -12.05 35.99 -27.73
N ASN A 45 -12.56 37.10 -28.29
CA ASN A 45 -13.82 37.14 -29.05
C ASN A 45 -15.03 36.54 -28.31
N GLY A 46 -15.11 36.73 -26.99
CA GLY A 46 -16.18 36.21 -26.13
C GLY A 46 -16.00 34.76 -25.70
N ASP A 47 -14.97 34.07 -26.18
CA ASP A 47 -14.61 32.73 -25.75
C ASP A 47 -13.50 32.75 -24.71
N GLN A 48 -13.59 31.89 -23.69
CA GLN A 48 -12.49 31.65 -22.76
C GLN A 48 -11.51 30.65 -23.37
N LEU A 49 -10.23 31.02 -23.33
CA LEU A 49 -9.09 30.17 -23.66
C LEU A 49 -8.28 29.91 -22.40
N THR A 50 -7.80 28.68 -22.25
CA THR A 50 -7.02 28.26 -21.08
C THR A 50 -5.61 27.91 -21.50
N TRP A 51 -4.66 28.52 -20.79
CA TRP A 51 -3.23 28.40 -21.03
C TRP A 51 -2.65 27.38 -20.08
N ILE A 52 -1.83 26.48 -20.63
CA ILE A 52 -1.18 25.40 -19.90
C ILE A 52 0.34 25.61 -19.93
N THR A 53 0.94 25.67 -18.75
CA THR A 53 2.39 25.50 -18.55
C THR A 53 2.73 24.06 -18.85
N LYS A 54 3.54 23.81 -19.89
CA LYS A 54 3.87 22.46 -20.33
C LYS A 54 4.64 21.71 -19.25
N TYR A 55 4.38 20.42 -19.12
CA TYR A 55 5.19 19.52 -18.32
C TYR A 55 6.66 19.61 -18.74
N ASN A 56 7.55 19.77 -17.76
CA ASN A 56 8.99 19.91 -17.99
C ASN A 56 9.70 18.69 -17.38
N ASP A 57 9.91 17.68 -18.22
CA ASP A 57 10.53 16.42 -17.83
C ASP A 57 11.94 16.58 -17.25
N LYS A 58 12.73 17.48 -17.84
CA LYS A 58 14.09 17.79 -17.37
C LYS A 58 14.06 18.34 -15.95
N LEU A 59 13.21 19.35 -15.69
CA LEU A 59 13.07 19.94 -14.35
C LEU A 59 12.61 18.90 -13.31
N VAL A 60 11.65 18.06 -13.66
CA VAL A 60 11.16 17.01 -12.76
C VAL A 60 12.25 15.98 -12.48
N SER A 61 13.02 15.58 -13.49
CA SER A 61 14.13 14.63 -13.33
C SER A 61 15.26 15.20 -12.47
N GLU A 62 15.66 16.46 -12.71
CA GLU A 62 16.66 17.16 -11.89
C GLU A 62 16.20 17.28 -10.42
N LEU A 63 14.89 17.53 -10.19
CA LEU A 63 14.32 17.56 -8.85
C LEU A 63 14.38 16.18 -8.19
N LYS A 64 13.97 15.11 -8.89
CA LYS A 64 14.04 13.73 -8.37
C LYS A 64 15.48 13.33 -8.01
N ASP A 65 16.43 13.62 -8.89
CA ASP A 65 17.85 13.34 -8.66
C ASP A 65 18.41 14.13 -7.47
N THR A 66 17.96 15.38 -7.29
CA THR A 66 18.34 16.21 -6.13
C THR A 66 17.95 15.54 -4.81
N TYR A 67 16.78 14.91 -4.77
CA TYR A 67 16.21 14.25 -3.58
C TYR A 67 16.49 12.75 -3.50
N SER A 68 17.34 12.20 -4.37
CA SER A 68 17.69 10.78 -4.36
C SER A 68 19.17 10.57 -4.08
N HIS A 69 19.49 9.48 -3.40
CA HIS A 69 20.85 9.04 -3.12
C HIS A 69 20.97 7.54 -3.43
N LYS A 70 21.68 7.20 -4.51
CA LYS A 70 21.77 5.81 -5.01
C LYS A 70 22.91 5.05 -4.32
N ILE A 71 22.63 3.85 -3.84
CA ILE A 71 23.58 2.96 -3.18
C ILE A 71 23.51 1.60 -3.85
N ASN A 72 24.59 1.25 -4.53
CA ASN A 72 24.68 -0.05 -5.16
C ASN A 72 25.16 -1.10 -4.15
N LEU A 73 24.28 -2.04 -3.79
CA LEU A 73 24.60 -3.10 -2.86
C LEU A 73 25.36 -4.24 -3.54
N ASN A 74 25.03 -4.59 -4.80
CA ASN A 74 25.63 -5.73 -5.53
C ASN A 74 25.72 -7.03 -4.69
N GLY A 75 24.67 -7.34 -3.92
CA GLY A 75 24.63 -8.50 -3.03
C GLY A 75 25.47 -8.40 -1.75
N ASN A 76 26.13 -7.26 -1.48
CA ASN A 76 26.99 -7.08 -0.32
C ASN A 76 26.21 -6.64 0.94
N ASN A 77 26.93 -6.60 2.07
CA ASN A 77 26.43 -6.10 3.34
C ASN A 77 26.66 -4.58 3.46
N VAL A 78 25.64 -3.87 3.90
CA VAL A 78 25.69 -2.45 4.24
C VAL A 78 25.31 -2.25 5.70
N THR A 79 26.06 -1.40 6.39
CA THR A 79 25.71 -0.90 7.71
C THR A 79 25.30 0.56 7.62
N ILE A 80 24.20 0.93 8.25
CA ILE A 80 23.77 2.33 8.40
C ILE A 80 23.76 2.68 9.88
N LYS A 81 24.49 3.73 10.24
CA LYS A 81 24.52 4.27 11.59
C LYS A 81 24.36 5.79 11.51
N ASN A 82 23.23 6.30 11.98
CA ASN A 82 22.86 7.70 11.78
C ASN A 82 22.89 8.07 10.28
N THR A 83 23.75 8.99 9.85
CA THR A 83 23.95 9.37 8.45
C THR A 83 25.12 8.64 7.78
N ASP A 84 25.85 7.81 8.52
CA ASP A 84 27.05 7.15 8.01
C ASP A 84 26.67 5.77 7.46
N ILE A 85 27.11 5.51 6.23
CA ILE A 85 26.94 4.25 5.53
C ILE A 85 28.31 3.61 5.31
N THR A 86 28.40 2.33 5.65
CA THR A 86 29.59 1.51 5.39
C THR A 86 29.19 0.36 4.47
N LEU A 87 29.72 0.36 3.24
CA LEU A 87 29.56 -0.74 2.28
C LEU A 87 30.68 -1.75 2.48
N HIS A 88 30.37 -2.94 3.01
CA HIS A 88 31.35 -3.99 3.30
C HIS A 88 31.60 -4.82 2.04
N GLN A 89 32.82 -4.79 1.50
CA GLN A 89 33.15 -5.59 0.33
C GLN A 89 33.43 -7.05 0.72
N ASN A 90 33.01 -8.01 -0.11
CA ASN A 90 33.20 -9.46 0.12
C ASN A 90 32.60 -9.98 1.43
N ASN A 91 31.57 -9.32 1.97
CA ASN A 91 30.93 -9.67 3.24
C ASN A 91 31.88 -9.68 4.46
N ALA A 92 33.04 -9.01 4.37
CA ALA A 92 33.99 -8.87 5.48
C ALA A 92 33.70 -7.60 6.29
N ASP A 93 33.39 -7.75 7.58
CA ASP A 93 32.98 -6.67 8.49
C ASP A 93 34.04 -5.58 8.77
N THR A 94 35.28 -5.75 8.27
CA THR A 94 36.44 -4.96 8.68
C THR A 94 36.95 -3.97 7.62
N THR A 95 36.48 -4.05 6.38
CA THR A 95 36.87 -3.14 5.29
C THR A 95 35.65 -2.74 4.47
N GLY A 96 35.27 -1.46 4.52
CA GLY A 96 34.17 -0.96 3.71
C GLY A 96 34.38 0.48 3.25
N THR A 97 33.85 0.79 2.07
CA THR A 97 33.79 2.17 1.57
C THR A 97 32.78 2.93 2.40
N GLN A 98 33.20 4.08 2.95
CA GLN A 98 32.32 4.93 3.73
C GLN A 98 31.73 6.02 2.85
N GLU A 99 30.44 6.24 3.04
CA GLU A 99 29.66 7.27 2.40
C GLU A 99 28.74 7.92 3.44
N LYS A 100 28.38 9.20 3.24
CA LYS A 100 27.39 9.88 4.06
C LYS A 100 26.11 10.07 3.28
N ILE A 101 25.00 9.74 3.90
CA ILE A 101 23.68 10.12 3.40
C ILE A 101 23.23 11.44 3.99
N THR A 102 22.43 12.15 3.22
CA THR A 102 21.79 13.40 3.67
C THR A 102 20.38 13.08 4.11
N LYS A 103 19.95 13.66 5.23
CA LYS A 103 18.53 13.62 5.64
C LYS A 103 17.65 14.23 4.54
N ASP A 104 16.37 13.87 4.52
CA ASP A 104 15.38 14.39 3.58
C ASP A 104 15.61 13.99 2.11
N LYS A 105 16.41 12.95 1.88
CA LYS A 105 16.59 12.30 0.57
C LYS A 105 16.20 10.83 0.61
N ASP A 106 15.64 10.35 -0.49
CA ASP A 106 15.40 8.93 -0.70
C ASP A 106 16.72 8.17 -0.82
N ILE A 107 16.82 7.05 -0.12
CA ILE A 107 17.92 6.10 -0.33
C ILE A 107 17.46 5.06 -1.33
N VAL A 108 18.14 4.98 -2.47
CA VAL A 108 17.81 4.07 -3.56
C VAL A 108 18.80 2.90 -3.55
N PHE A 109 18.40 1.75 -3.03
CA PHE A 109 19.21 0.54 -3.05
C PHE A 109 19.06 -0.22 -4.36
N THR A 110 20.18 -0.62 -4.96
CA THR A 110 20.18 -1.41 -6.21
C THR A 110 20.91 -2.73 -6.08
N ASN A 111 20.52 -3.72 -6.89
CA ASN A 111 21.18 -5.02 -7.05
C ASN A 111 21.22 -5.93 -5.81
N GLY A 112 20.21 -5.84 -4.94
CA GLY A 112 20.01 -6.75 -3.79
C GLY A 112 21.12 -6.76 -2.74
N GLY A 113 20.86 -7.34 -1.58
CA GLY A 113 21.87 -7.44 -0.51
C GLY A 113 21.30 -7.27 0.89
N ASN A 114 22.18 -7.07 1.87
CA ASN A 114 21.80 -7.01 3.28
C ASN A 114 22.07 -5.62 3.85
N VAL A 115 21.09 -5.03 4.54
CA VAL A 115 21.25 -3.74 5.22
C VAL A 115 21.05 -3.96 6.72
N LEU A 116 22.00 -3.49 7.52
CA LEU A 116 21.98 -3.54 8.98
C LEU A 116 21.89 -2.13 9.55
N PHE A 117 20.82 -1.85 10.29
CA PHE A 117 20.73 -0.62 11.07
C PHE A 117 21.47 -0.78 12.39
N LYS A 118 22.33 0.20 12.73
CA LYS A 118 23.08 0.25 13.99
C LYS A 118 22.67 1.43 14.90
N ASP A 119 21.67 2.20 14.49
CA ASP A 119 21.00 3.25 15.28
C ASP A 119 19.57 3.43 14.74
N ASN A 120 18.73 4.17 15.47
CA ASN A 120 17.44 4.62 14.94
C ASN A 120 17.69 5.56 13.74
N LEU A 121 16.95 5.35 12.66
CA LEU A 121 17.07 6.10 11.42
C LEU A 121 15.83 6.96 11.21
N ASP A 122 16.02 8.27 11.09
CA ASP A 122 14.98 9.22 10.72
C ASP A 122 15.43 9.99 9.47
N PHE A 123 14.84 9.63 8.33
CA PHE A 123 15.14 10.22 7.03
C PHE A 123 14.27 11.44 6.72
N GLY A 124 13.44 11.90 7.65
CA GLY A 124 12.57 13.06 7.46
C GLY A 124 11.65 12.86 6.25
N SER A 125 11.78 13.72 5.24
CA SER A 125 11.01 13.58 3.99
C SER A 125 11.57 12.54 3.01
N GLY A 126 12.68 11.89 3.33
CA GLY A 126 13.25 10.80 2.53
C GLY A 126 12.70 9.44 2.90
N GLY A 127 12.55 8.56 1.92
CA GLY A 127 12.16 7.16 2.06
C GLY A 127 13.27 6.18 1.68
N ILE A 128 12.91 4.91 1.53
CA ILE A 128 13.78 3.87 0.99
C ILE A 128 13.15 3.30 -0.27
N ILE A 129 13.89 3.32 -1.37
CA ILE A 129 13.50 2.81 -2.67
C ILE A 129 14.37 1.59 -2.99
N PHE A 130 13.75 0.50 -3.43
CA PHE A 130 14.41 -0.72 -3.87
C PHE A 130 14.15 -0.93 -5.36
N ASP A 131 15.19 -1.25 -6.13
CA ASP A 131 15.04 -1.52 -7.57
C ASP A 131 14.29 -2.83 -7.85
N GLU A 132 14.16 -3.19 -9.13
CA GLU A 132 13.37 -4.34 -9.59
C GLU A 132 14.19 -5.63 -9.62
N GLY A 133 13.53 -6.78 -9.38
CA GLY A 133 14.08 -8.12 -9.61
C GLY A 133 15.09 -8.63 -8.56
N HIS A 134 15.15 -8.03 -7.37
CA HIS A 134 16.15 -8.37 -6.34
C HIS A 134 15.55 -8.65 -4.96
N GLU A 135 16.32 -9.38 -4.15
CA GLU A 135 16.01 -9.62 -2.75
C GLU A 135 16.87 -8.76 -1.83
N TYR A 136 16.23 -8.16 -0.82
CA TYR A 136 16.87 -7.31 0.18
C TYR A 136 16.54 -7.79 1.58
N ASN A 137 17.55 -7.92 2.44
CA ASN A 137 17.36 -8.27 3.84
C ASN A 137 17.67 -7.06 4.74
N ILE A 138 16.64 -6.48 5.33
CA ILE A 138 16.76 -5.32 6.21
C ILE A 138 16.70 -5.78 7.66
N ASN A 139 17.79 -5.57 8.40
CA ASN A 139 17.92 -6.00 9.78
C ASN A 139 18.09 -4.78 10.68
N GLY A 140 17.14 -4.58 11.60
CA GLY A 140 17.15 -3.44 12.51
C GLY A 140 17.47 -3.77 13.96
N GLN A 141 17.57 -5.05 14.34
CA GLN A 141 17.53 -5.48 15.74
C GLN A 141 16.36 -4.81 16.51
N ARG A 142 16.68 -3.80 17.35
CA ARG A 142 15.74 -2.97 18.13
C ARG A 142 15.53 -1.56 17.56
N PHE A 143 16.29 -1.20 16.54
CA PHE A 143 16.30 0.13 15.96
C PHE A 143 15.13 0.31 15.00
N THR A 144 14.64 1.55 14.95
CA THR A 144 13.52 1.96 14.11
C THR A 144 13.97 2.67 12.84
N PHE A 145 13.13 2.61 11.81
CA PHE A 145 13.15 3.49 10.66
C PHE A 145 11.93 4.42 10.67
N LYS A 146 12.13 5.68 10.30
CA LYS A 146 11.11 6.70 10.07
C LYS A 146 11.45 7.48 8.80
N GLY A 147 10.47 7.77 7.96
CA GLY A 147 10.68 8.52 6.73
C GLY A 147 9.43 8.55 5.85
N ALA A 148 9.58 8.95 4.59
CA ALA A 148 8.47 9.06 3.65
C ALA A 148 7.77 7.72 3.34
N GLY A 149 8.46 6.60 3.56
CA GLY A 149 7.94 5.26 3.34
C GLY A 149 8.94 4.33 2.65
N ILE A 150 8.40 3.25 2.09
CA ILE A 150 9.13 2.23 1.35
C ILE A 150 8.49 2.06 -0.03
N ASP A 151 9.32 2.15 -1.07
CA ASP A 151 8.95 1.86 -2.46
C ASP A 151 9.73 0.63 -2.95
N ILE A 152 9.02 -0.41 -3.38
CA ILE A 152 9.66 -1.67 -3.79
C ILE A 152 9.37 -1.93 -5.26
N GLY A 153 10.43 -1.97 -6.06
CA GLY A 153 10.39 -2.29 -7.48
C GLY A 153 9.74 -3.64 -7.77
N LYS A 154 9.28 -3.79 -9.01
CA LYS A 154 8.62 -5.02 -9.48
C LYS A 154 9.51 -6.24 -9.26
N GLU A 155 8.90 -7.37 -8.89
CA GLU A 155 9.59 -8.65 -8.66
C GLU A 155 10.62 -8.64 -7.51
N SER A 156 10.82 -7.50 -6.83
CA SER A 156 11.67 -7.43 -5.65
C SER A 156 10.95 -7.84 -4.38
N ILE A 157 11.72 -8.40 -3.45
CA ILE A 157 11.25 -8.80 -2.12
C ILE A 157 12.16 -8.14 -1.08
N VAL A 158 11.56 -7.43 -0.14
CA VAL A 158 12.26 -6.86 1.02
C VAL A 158 11.85 -7.64 2.25
N ASN A 159 12.76 -8.46 2.77
CA ASN A 159 12.63 -9.11 4.06
C ASN A 159 12.89 -8.10 5.17
N TRP A 160 11.82 -7.63 5.80
CA TRP A 160 11.84 -6.56 6.78
C TRP A 160 11.91 -7.11 8.21
N ASN A 161 13.13 -7.22 8.71
CA ASN A 161 13.47 -7.61 10.08
C ASN A 161 13.90 -6.38 10.93
N ALA A 162 13.26 -5.24 10.70
CA ALA A 162 13.43 -4.00 11.42
C ALA A 162 12.07 -3.52 11.98
N LEU A 163 12.10 -2.45 12.79
CA LEU A 163 10.89 -1.79 13.29
C LEU A 163 10.66 -0.49 12.51
N TYR A 164 9.41 -0.16 12.22
CA TYR A 164 9.02 1.20 11.90
C TYR A 164 8.76 2.01 13.17
N SER A 165 8.94 3.33 13.13
CA SER A 165 8.67 4.18 14.28
C SER A 165 7.18 4.15 14.66
N SER A 166 6.87 3.91 15.93
CA SER A 166 5.49 3.76 16.42
C SER A 166 4.71 5.07 16.53
N ASP A 167 5.41 6.21 16.47
CA ASP A 167 4.83 7.56 16.47
C ASP A 167 4.46 8.06 15.06
N ASP A 168 4.50 7.17 14.06
CA ASP A 168 4.29 7.49 12.66
C ASP A 168 3.59 6.33 11.92
N VAL A 169 3.26 6.54 10.64
CA VAL A 169 2.59 5.54 9.80
C VAL A 169 3.49 5.14 8.64
N LEU A 170 3.83 3.86 8.55
CA LEU A 170 4.62 3.33 7.43
C LEU A 170 3.81 3.44 6.14
N HIS A 171 4.36 4.04 5.10
CA HIS A 171 3.76 4.03 3.76
C HIS A 171 4.48 3.00 2.88
N LYS A 172 3.72 2.12 2.21
CA LYS A 172 4.25 1.13 1.25
C LYS A 172 3.63 1.33 -0.12
N ILE A 173 4.47 1.55 -1.13
CA ILE A 173 4.13 1.62 -2.56
C ILE A 173 5.08 0.77 -3.40
N GLY A 174 4.90 0.75 -4.72
CA GLY A 174 5.68 -0.06 -5.64
C GLY A 174 5.16 -1.50 -5.72
N PRO A 175 5.23 -2.13 -6.90
CA PRO A 175 4.60 -3.43 -7.16
C PRO A 175 5.29 -4.62 -6.48
N GLY A 176 6.45 -4.43 -5.87
CA GLY A 176 7.18 -5.47 -5.14
C GLY A 176 6.56 -5.83 -3.78
N THR A 177 7.26 -6.72 -3.08
CA THR A 177 6.77 -7.37 -1.85
C THR A 177 7.54 -6.91 -0.62
N LEU A 178 6.81 -6.46 0.40
CA LEU A 178 7.34 -6.24 1.75
C LEU A 178 7.01 -7.46 2.62
N ASN A 179 8.03 -8.25 2.98
CA ASN A 179 7.89 -9.43 3.81
C ASN A 179 8.21 -9.09 5.27
N VAL A 180 7.19 -8.85 6.10
CA VAL A 180 7.36 -8.30 7.46
C VAL A 180 7.60 -9.42 8.47
N GLN A 181 8.80 -9.46 9.05
CA GLN A 181 9.26 -10.55 9.92
C GLN A 181 9.13 -10.25 11.42
N LYS A 182 8.65 -9.06 11.78
CA LYS A 182 8.52 -8.61 13.18
C LYS A 182 7.22 -7.86 13.40
N LYS A 183 6.64 -8.00 14.59
CA LYS A 183 5.58 -7.14 15.09
C LYS A 183 6.07 -5.70 15.18
N GLN A 184 5.39 -4.79 14.50
CA GLN A 184 5.87 -3.42 14.29
C GLN A 184 5.45 -2.46 15.41
N GLY A 185 4.29 -2.67 16.04
CA GLY A 185 3.73 -1.70 16.98
C GLY A 185 3.40 -0.34 16.36
N ALA A 186 3.29 -0.29 15.04
CA ALA A 186 2.99 0.89 14.22
C ALA A 186 1.80 0.61 13.28
N ASN A 187 1.34 1.64 12.58
CA ASN A 187 0.33 1.51 11.52
C ASN A 187 1.00 1.46 10.14
N ILE A 188 0.29 0.93 9.14
CA ILE A 188 0.74 0.93 7.75
C ILE A 188 -0.35 1.39 6.77
N LYS A 189 0.02 2.18 5.76
CA LYS A 189 -0.79 2.50 4.58
C LYS A 189 -0.16 1.86 3.35
N ILE A 190 -0.97 1.11 2.60
CA ILE A 190 -0.53 0.33 1.44
C ILE A 190 -1.23 0.87 0.20
N GLY A 191 -0.46 1.39 -0.74
CA GLY A 191 -0.96 1.89 -2.02
C GLY A 191 -0.76 0.90 -3.16
N GLU A 192 0.26 0.05 -3.11
CA GLU A 192 0.61 -0.89 -4.19
C GLU A 192 1.49 -2.05 -3.70
N GLY A 193 1.39 -3.17 -4.39
CA GLY A 193 2.23 -4.35 -4.19
C GLY A 193 1.77 -5.21 -3.02
N ASN A 194 2.64 -6.13 -2.60
CA ASN A 194 2.30 -7.13 -1.59
C ASN A 194 2.89 -6.78 -0.21
N VAL A 195 2.17 -7.08 0.86
CA VAL A 195 2.67 -7.06 2.23
C VAL A 195 2.34 -8.39 2.90
N ILE A 196 3.37 -9.15 3.31
CA ILE A 196 3.22 -10.44 3.98
C ILE A 196 3.37 -10.24 5.49
N LEU A 197 2.41 -10.74 6.25
CA LEU A 197 2.34 -10.62 7.71
C LEU A 197 2.77 -11.93 8.37
N ASN A 198 3.97 -11.97 8.98
CA ASN A 198 4.50 -13.20 9.61
C ASN A 198 4.30 -13.26 11.13
N GLU A 199 3.70 -12.24 11.75
CA GLU A 199 3.59 -12.12 13.20
C GLU A 199 2.15 -11.87 13.67
N GLU A 200 1.84 -12.25 14.90
CA GLU A 200 0.54 -12.00 15.52
C GLU A 200 0.34 -10.49 15.80
N GLY A 201 -0.72 -9.92 15.23
CA GLY A 201 -0.95 -8.48 15.21
C GLY A 201 0.26 -7.73 14.66
N THR A 202 0.70 -8.09 13.44
CA THR A 202 1.94 -7.58 12.81
C THR A 202 1.97 -6.05 12.82
N PHE A 203 0.84 -5.40 12.52
CA PHE A 203 0.62 -3.95 12.64
C PHE A 203 -0.57 -3.69 13.57
N ASN A 204 -0.60 -2.49 14.15
CA ASN A 204 -1.75 -2.05 14.95
C ASN A 204 -2.97 -1.79 14.03
N ASN A 205 -2.75 -1.10 12.92
CA ASN A 205 -3.76 -0.84 11.90
C ASN A 205 -3.15 -0.89 10.49
N ILE A 206 -3.93 -1.39 9.54
CA ILE A 206 -3.59 -1.54 8.13
C ILE A 206 -4.62 -0.79 7.29
N TYR A 207 -4.18 0.11 6.43
CA TYR A 207 -5.04 0.85 5.51
C TYR A 207 -4.68 0.49 4.07
N LEU A 208 -5.65 -0.01 3.30
CA LEU A 208 -5.51 -0.25 1.86
C LEU A 208 -6.24 0.82 1.06
N ALA A 209 -5.60 1.28 -0.01
CA ALA A 209 -6.16 2.23 -0.97
C ALA A 209 -5.71 1.88 -2.39
N SER A 210 -6.37 2.50 -3.38
CA SER A 210 -6.04 2.46 -4.81
C SER A 210 -6.49 1.20 -5.57
N GLY A 211 -6.67 0.07 -4.89
CA GLY A 211 -6.98 -1.23 -5.48
C GLY A 211 -5.77 -2.08 -5.88
N ASN A 212 -4.55 -1.52 -5.82
CA ASN A 212 -3.33 -2.21 -6.26
C ASN A 212 -2.54 -2.86 -5.12
N GLY A 213 -2.99 -2.71 -3.86
CA GLY A 213 -2.36 -3.30 -2.69
C GLY A 213 -2.93 -4.68 -2.34
N LYS A 214 -2.07 -5.59 -1.88
CA LYS A 214 -2.44 -6.91 -1.37
C LYS A 214 -1.77 -7.20 -0.02
N VAL A 215 -2.55 -7.57 0.98
CA VAL A 215 -2.07 -8.08 2.28
C VAL A 215 -2.22 -9.59 2.29
N ILE A 216 -1.19 -10.30 2.74
CA ILE A 216 -1.14 -11.76 2.77
C ILE A 216 -0.88 -12.21 4.21
N LEU A 217 -1.79 -13.01 4.77
CA LEU A 217 -1.59 -13.61 6.09
C LEU A 217 -0.59 -14.76 5.98
N ASN A 218 0.41 -14.80 6.84
CA ASN A 218 1.34 -15.94 6.94
C ASN A 218 1.48 -16.45 8.38
N LYS A 219 0.55 -16.04 9.25
CA LYS A 219 0.44 -16.43 10.65
C LYS A 219 -1.02 -16.32 11.08
N ASP A 220 -1.47 -17.23 11.93
CA ASP A 220 -2.78 -17.09 12.58
C ASP A 220 -2.79 -15.82 13.44
N ASN A 221 -3.92 -15.11 13.50
CA ASN A 221 -4.04 -13.84 14.23
C ASN A 221 -3.04 -12.75 13.75
N SER A 222 -2.66 -12.76 12.47
CA SER A 222 -1.78 -11.72 11.90
C SER A 222 -2.35 -10.29 11.98
N LEU A 223 -3.67 -10.18 11.99
CA LEU A 223 -4.41 -8.92 12.03
C LEU A 223 -4.63 -8.44 13.48
N GLY A 224 -5.23 -7.25 13.63
CA GLY A 224 -5.66 -6.72 14.92
C GLY A 224 -6.85 -7.50 15.49
N ASN A 225 -7.29 -7.10 16.69
CA ASN A 225 -8.36 -7.78 17.43
C ASN A 225 -9.57 -6.89 17.73
N ASP A 226 -9.63 -5.69 17.14
CA ASP A 226 -10.81 -4.82 17.26
C ASP A 226 -11.96 -5.32 16.36
N GLN A 227 -13.08 -4.58 16.36
CA GLN A 227 -14.27 -4.95 15.57
C GLN A 227 -14.01 -5.06 14.05
N TYR A 228 -12.93 -4.46 13.55
CA TYR A 228 -12.51 -4.46 12.15
C TYR A 228 -11.25 -5.28 11.90
N ALA A 229 -10.77 -6.02 12.91
CA ALA A 229 -9.46 -6.67 12.93
C ALA A 229 -8.29 -5.72 12.56
N GLY A 230 -8.41 -4.42 12.85
CA GLY A 230 -7.38 -3.42 12.53
C GLY A 230 -7.06 -3.29 11.03
N ILE A 231 -8.00 -3.63 10.13
CA ILE A 231 -7.81 -3.48 8.67
C ILE A 231 -8.95 -2.68 8.03
N PHE A 232 -8.56 -1.70 7.22
CA PHE A 232 -9.47 -0.71 6.63
C PHE A 232 -9.19 -0.57 5.13
N PHE A 233 -10.23 -0.71 4.32
CA PHE A 233 -10.17 -0.56 2.87
C PHE A 233 -10.90 0.72 2.48
N THR A 234 -10.14 1.66 1.93
CA THR A 234 -10.64 2.96 1.46
C THR A 234 -10.95 2.91 -0.03
N LYS A 235 -10.95 4.05 -0.73
CA LYS A 235 -11.34 4.14 -2.14
C LYS A 235 -10.59 3.12 -3.02
N ARG A 236 -11.36 2.33 -3.78
CA ARG A 236 -10.93 1.19 -4.61
C ARG A 236 -10.33 0.01 -3.84
N GLY A 237 -10.34 0.07 -2.51
CA GLY A 237 -9.88 -0.98 -1.62
C GLY A 237 -8.50 -1.55 -1.96
N GLY A 238 -8.48 -2.86 -2.15
CA GLY A 238 -7.31 -3.73 -2.26
C GLY A 238 -7.69 -5.16 -1.90
N THR A 239 -6.70 -6.06 -1.82
CA THR A 239 -6.93 -7.47 -1.53
C THR A 239 -6.40 -7.86 -0.16
N LEU A 240 -7.20 -8.58 0.63
CA LEU A 240 -6.74 -9.37 1.77
C LEU A 240 -6.77 -10.85 1.37
N ASP A 241 -5.61 -11.50 1.39
CA ASP A 241 -5.45 -12.92 1.12
C ASP A 241 -5.24 -13.66 2.44
N LEU A 242 -6.22 -14.49 2.78
CA LEU A 242 -6.23 -15.31 3.97
C LEU A 242 -5.17 -16.42 3.92
N ASN A 243 -4.73 -16.83 2.73
CA ASN A 243 -3.63 -17.78 2.53
C ASN A 243 -3.67 -19.00 3.50
N GLY A 244 -4.83 -19.65 3.55
CA GLY A 244 -5.08 -20.82 4.40
C GLY A 244 -5.31 -20.52 5.90
N HIS A 245 -5.34 -19.27 6.32
CA HIS A 245 -5.63 -18.87 7.71
C HIS A 245 -7.10 -18.51 7.90
N ASN A 246 -7.68 -18.91 9.04
CA ASN A 246 -9.04 -18.49 9.39
C ASN A 246 -9.01 -17.05 9.90
N GLN A 247 -10.06 -16.28 9.60
CA GLN A 247 -10.19 -14.92 10.09
C GLN A 247 -11.63 -14.61 10.48
N THR A 248 -11.78 -14.01 11.65
CA THR A 248 -13.07 -13.53 12.17
C THR A 248 -13.09 -12.02 12.18
N PHE A 249 -14.20 -11.44 11.73
CA PHE A 249 -14.52 -10.02 11.79
C PHE A 249 -15.84 -9.83 12.53
N THR A 250 -15.96 -8.77 13.32
CA THR A 250 -17.30 -8.27 13.68
C THR A 250 -17.90 -7.59 12.46
N ARG A 251 -17.14 -6.71 11.81
CA ARG A 251 -17.46 -6.05 10.54
C ARG A 251 -16.18 -5.90 9.73
N ILE A 252 -16.28 -5.87 8.41
CA ILE A 252 -15.15 -5.52 7.54
C ILE A 252 -15.27 -4.05 7.18
N ALA A 253 -14.25 -3.24 7.47
CA ALA A 253 -14.27 -1.82 7.13
C ALA A 253 -13.90 -1.61 5.65
N ALA A 254 -14.87 -1.75 4.74
CA ALA A 254 -14.69 -1.58 3.30
C ALA A 254 -15.63 -0.51 2.75
N THR A 255 -15.10 0.51 2.07
CA THR A 255 -15.91 1.64 1.57
C THR A 255 -16.59 1.39 0.23
N ASP A 256 -16.07 0.45 -0.57
CA ASP A 256 -16.57 0.16 -1.92
C ASP A 256 -16.22 -1.28 -2.36
N ASP A 257 -16.65 -1.61 -3.57
CA ASP A 257 -16.49 -2.90 -4.25
C ASP A 257 -15.07 -3.16 -4.77
N GLY A 258 -14.12 -2.24 -4.59
CA GLY A 258 -12.71 -2.49 -4.89
C GLY A 258 -12.02 -3.38 -3.85
N THR A 259 -12.67 -3.65 -2.72
CA THR A 259 -12.16 -4.56 -1.70
C THR A 259 -12.39 -6.01 -2.09
N THR A 260 -11.38 -6.88 -1.92
CA THR A 260 -11.53 -8.32 -2.08
C THR A 260 -10.93 -9.07 -0.91
N ILE A 261 -11.69 -9.96 -0.27
CA ILE A 261 -11.14 -11.00 0.61
C ILE A 261 -11.07 -12.30 -0.19
N THR A 262 -9.87 -12.88 -0.23
CA THR A 262 -9.59 -14.11 -0.98
C THR A 262 -8.84 -15.12 -0.13
N ASN A 263 -8.82 -16.37 -0.58
CA ASN A 263 -7.86 -17.34 -0.13
C ASN A 263 -7.20 -17.97 -1.36
N SER A 264 -5.92 -17.66 -1.56
CA SER A 264 -5.12 -18.21 -2.65
C SER A 264 -4.57 -19.61 -2.35
N ASP A 265 -4.59 -20.08 -1.10
CA ASP A 265 -4.21 -21.46 -0.78
C ASP A 265 -5.26 -22.43 -1.32
N THR A 266 -4.88 -23.17 -2.36
CA THR A 266 -5.76 -24.12 -3.06
C THR A 266 -5.93 -25.45 -2.33
N LYS A 267 -5.12 -25.72 -1.30
CA LYS A 267 -5.11 -26.98 -0.54
C LYS A 267 -5.77 -26.84 0.81
N LYS A 268 -5.60 -25.67 1.46
CA LYS A 268 -6.16 -25.38 2.77
C LYS A 268 -7.31 -24.38 2.64
N GLU A 269 -8.52 -24.84 2.92
CA GLU A 269 -9.69 -23.96 3.08
C GLU A 269 -9.44 -22.96 4.22
N ALA A 270 -9.87 -21.72 4.03
CA ALA A 270 -9.91 -20.69 5.06
C ALA A 270 -11.37 -20.39 5.43
N VAL A 271 -11.65 -20.33 6.72
CA VAL A 271 -12.94 -19.87 7.24
C VAL A 271 -12.91 -18.35 7.41
N LEU A 272 -13.77 -17.65 6.69
CA LEU A 272 -14.07 -16.24 6.90
C LEU A 272 -15.35 -16.13 7.72
N ALA A 273 -15.26 -15.67 8.98
CA ALA A 273 -16.41 -15.41 9.83
C ALA A 273 -16.72 -13.91 9.88
N ILE A 274 -17.96 -13.53 9.60
CA ILE A 274 -18.45 -12.15 9.75
C ILE A 274 -19.60 -12.19 10.76
N ASN A 275 -19.36 -11.74 11.99
CA ASN A 275 -20.28 -11.94 13.11
C ASN A 275 -20.87 -10.62 13.61
N ASN A 276 -21.39 -9.80 12.69
CA ASN A 276 -22.10 -8.58 13.04
C ASN A 276 -23.41 -8.89 13.78
N GLU A 277 -23.63 -8.23 14.91
CA GLU A 277 -24.84 -8.43 15.72
C GLU A 277 -25.98 -7.44 15.39
N ASP A 278 -25.68 -6.41 14.62
CA ASP A 278 -26.62 -5.42 14.07
C ASP A 278 -26.57 -5.43 12.54
N SER A 279 -27.46 -4.68 11.90
CA SER A 279 -27.48 -4.57 10.43
C SER A 279 -26.16 -3.98 9.92
N TYR A 280 -25.56 -4.65 8.95
CA TYR A 280 -24.27 -4.28 8.38
C TYR A 280 -24.23 -4.68 6.90
N ILE A 281 -23.66 -3.79 6.08
CA ILE A 281 -23.46 -3.99 4.65
C ILE A 281 -21.96 -4.17 4.40
N TYR A 282 -21.61 -5.23 3.68
CA TYR A 282 -20.28 -5.43 3.13
C TYR A 282 -20.27 -5.20 1.62
N HIS A 283 -19.61 -4.10 1.23
CA HIS A 283 -19.48 -3.65 -0.16
C HIS A 283 -18.48 -4.44 -1.01
N GLY A 284 -17.54 -5.13 -0.37
CA GLY A 284 -16.46 -5.81 -1.07
C GLY A 284 -16.85 -7.16 -1.64
N ASN A 285 -15.84 -7.84 -2.16
CA ASN A 285 -15.95 -9.14 -2.79
C ASN A 285 -15.35 -10.24 -1.92
N ILE A 286 -15.91 -11.44 -1.99
CA ILE A 286 -15.37 -12.65 -1.38
C ILE A 286 -15.14 -13.67 -2.49
N ASN A 287 -13.91 -14.21 -2.61
CA ASN A 287 -13.64 -15.23 -3.61
C ASN A 287 -12.58 -16.27 -3.17
N GLY A 288 -12.36 -17.28 -4.00
CA GLY A 288 -11.31 -18.28 -3.78
C GLY A 288 -11.77 -19.42 -2.85
N ASN A 289 -10.81 -20.02 -2.15
CA ASN A 289 -11.02 -21.20 -1.31
C ASN A 289 -11.50 -20.81 0.11
N ILE A 290 -12.65 -20.13 0.21
CA ILE A 290 -13.18 -19.56 1.45
C ILE A 290 -14.50 -20.23 1.85
N LYS A 291 -14.60 -20.78 3.05
CA LYS A 291 -15.90 -21.02 3.69
C LYS A 291 -16.36 -19.74 4.38
N LEU A 292 -17.50 -19.18 3.97
CA LEU A 292 -18.08 -18.00 4.59
C LEU A 292 -19.04 -18.42 5.72
N THR A 293 -18.89 -17.84 6.91
CA THR A 293 -19.79 -18.10 8.03
C THR A 293 -20.34 -16.80 8.63
N HIS A 294 -21.63 -16.80 8.94
CA HIS A 294 -22.32 -15.76 9.69
C HIS A 294 -23.14 -16.42 10.80
N ASN A 295 -22.44 -16.70 11.92
CA ASN A 295 -22.95 -17.54 13.00
C ASN A 295 -22.98 -16.74 14.30
N ILE A 296 -24.18 -16.46 14.83
CA ILE A 296 -24.36 -15.73 16.09
C ILE A 296 -24.60 -16.72 17.22
N ASN A 297 -23.71 -16.69 18.23
CA ASN A 297 -23.83 -17.55 19.40
C ASN A 297 -24.91 -17.02 20.35
N SER A 298 -26.17 -17.35 20.04
CA SER A 298 -27.36 -16.98 20.79
C SER A 298 -28.34 -18.16 20.82
N GLN A 299 -29.10 -18.31 21.90
CA GLN A 299 -30.15 -19.33 21.99
C GLN A 299 -31.32 -19.03 21.06
N ASP A 300 -31.65 -17.73 20.89
CA ASP A 300 -32.69 -17.26 19.99
C ASP A 300 -32.10 -16.58 18.76
N LYS A 301 -32.81 -16.67 17.63
CA LYS A 301 -32.44 -15.97 16.40
C LYS A 301 -32.38 -14.46 16.65
N LYS A 302 -31.22 -13.84 16.39
CA LYS A 302 -31.05 -12.39 16.52
C LYS A 302 -31.55 -11.70 15.25
N THR A 303 -32.76 -11.16 15.29
CA THR A 303 -33.42 -10.53 14.13
C THR A 303 -32.69 -9.28 13.59
N ASN A 304 -31.88 -8.63 14.43
CA ASN A 304 -31.09 -7.46 14.06
C ASN A 304 -29.74 -7.80 13.42
N ALA A 305 -29.24 -9.03 13.62
CA ALA A 305 -28.00 -9.52 13.00
C ALA A 305 -28.26 -9.82 11.52
N LYS A 306 -28.22 -8.75 10.71
CA LYS A 306 -28.42 -8.80 9.27
C LYS A 306 -27.12 -8.49 8.57
N LEU A 307 -26.52 -9.51 7.95
CA LEU A 307 -25.41 -9.35 7.03
C LEU A 307 -25.97 -9.14 5.62
N ILE A 308 -25.66 -7.99 5.01
CA ILE A 308 -26.02 -7.67 3.63
C ILE A 308 -24.72 -7.66 2.83
N LEU A 309 -24.68 -8.43 1.73
CA LEU A 309 -23.56 -8.44 0.80
C LEU A 309 -24.05 -7.80 -0.50
N ASP A 310 -23.55 -6.61 -0.84
CA ASP A 310 -23.90 -5.91 -2.09
C ASP A 310 -22.74 -5.87 -3.09
N GLY A 311 -21.60 -6.48 -2.75
CA GLY A 311 -20.55 -6.87 -3.69
C GLY A 311 -20.70 -8.31 -4.20
N SER A 312 -19.63 -8.87 -4.78
CA SER A 312 -19.68 -10.22 -5.36
C SER A 312 -19.22 -11.31 -4.38
N VAL A 313 -19.90 -12.46 -4.39
CA VAL A 313 -19.48 -13.66 -3.67
C VAL A 313 -19.26 -14.79 -4.68
N ASN A 314 -18.01 -15.22 -4.84
CA ASN A 314 -17.58 -16.28 -5.75
C ASN A 314 -16.62 -17.24 -5.03
N THR A 315 -17.17 -17.97 -4.07
CA THR A 315 -16.44 -19.02 -3.34
C THR A 315 -16.69 -20.41 -3.95
N LYS A 316 -15.71 -21.31 -3.78
CA LYS A 316 -15.82 -22.74 -4.10
C LYS A 316 -16.44 -23.57 -2.98
N ASN A 317 -16.64 -22.99 -1.80
CA ASN A 317 -17.06 -23.69 -0.59
C ASN A 317 -18.38 -23.13 -0.05
N ASP A 318 -18.83 -23.67 1.09
CA ASP A 318 -20.15 -23.35 1.64
C ASP A 318 -20.27 -21.93 2.19
N VAL A 319 -21.51 -21.42 2.16
CA VAL A 319 -21.95 -20.26 2.94
C VAL A 319 -22.85 -20.77 4.06
N GLU A 320 -22.43 -20.58 5.31
CA GLU A 320 -23.15 -21.05 6.49
C GLU A 320 -23.71 -19.88 7.29
N VAL A 321 -25.00 -19.95 7.65
CA VAL A 321 -25.68 -18.93 8.44
C VAL A 321 -26.47 -19.60 9.55
N SER A 322 -26.25 -19.20 10.80
CA SER A 322 -27.00 -19.69 11.96
C SER A 322 -27.37 -18.55 12.92
N ASN A 323 -28.61 -18.61 13.43
CA ASN A 323 -29.18 -17.63 14.36
C ASN A 323 -29.12 -16.15 13.93
N ALA A 324 -28.97 -15.91 12.62
CA ALA A 324 -28.86 -14.59 12.01
C ALA A 324 -29.56 -14.55 10.64
N SER A 325 -29.44 -13.44 9.91
CA SER A 325 -30.02 -13.30 8.57
C SER A 325 -28.97 -12.80 7.58
N LEU A 326 -29.02 -13.34 6.37
CA LEU A 326 -28.16 -12.98 5.25
C LEU A 326 -29.01 -12.45 4.11
N THR A 327 -28.54 -11.41 3.41
CA THR A 327 -29.13 -10.86 2.19
C THR A 327 -28.01 -10.69 1.15
N MET A 328 -28.27 -11.13 -0.08
CA MET A 328 -27.41 -11.00 -1.25
C MET A 328 -28.27 -10.51 -2.42
#